data_AF-A0A3D0H3W7-F1
#
_entry.id   AF-A0A3D0H3W7-F1
#
_cell.length_a   1.000
_cell.length_b   1.000
_cell.length_c   1.000
_cell.angle_alpha   90.00
_cell.angle_beta   90.00
_cell.angle_gamma   90.00
#
_symmetry.space_group_name_H-M   'P 1'
#
loop_
_entity.id
_entity.type
_entity.pdbx_description
1 polymer ?
#
loop_
_entity_poly.entity_id
_entity_poly.type
_entity_poly.pdbx_seq_one_letter_code
_entity_poly.pdbx_strand_id
1 'polypeptide(L)' 'MAVAQKMLEYMGKSSWIRKMFEEGARLKQIHGADKVFDFSLGNPNVPP' A
#
# COMPACT_ATOMS: atom_id res chain seq x y z
N MET A 1 3.64 24.55 11.91
CA MET A 1 4.19 23.18 12.07
C MET A 1 5.66 23.21 11.67
N ALA A 2 6.57 22.81 12.56
CA ALA A 2 8.00 22.74 12.25
C ALA A 2 8.32 21.39 11.61
N VAL A 3 8.04 21.23 10.32
CA VAL A 3 8.45 20.06 9.53
C VAL A 3 9.29 20.58 8.37
N ALA A 4 10.42 19.93 8.10
CA ALA A 4 11.28 20.31 6.98
C ALA A 4 10.51 20.16 5.66
N GLN A 5 10.57 21.18 4.79
CA GLN A 5 9.87 21.20 3.49
C GLN A 5 10.15 19.94 2.65
N LYS A 6 11.40 19.47 2.67
CA LYS A 6 11.84 18.25 2.00
C LYS A 6 11.10 16.99 2.46
N MET A 7 10.75 16.91 3.75
CA MET A 7 9.97 15.79 4.29
C MET A 7 8.53 15.81 3.80
N LEU A 8 7.93 17.00 3.68
CA LEU A 8 6.57 17.16 3.13
C LEU A 8 6.50 16.68 1.67
N GLU A 9 7.52 17.01 0.86
CA GLU A 9 7.61 16.57 -0.53
C GLU A 9 7.75 15.04 -0.66
N TYR A 10 8.53 14.40 0.22
CA TYR A 10 8.65 12.94 0.22
C TYR A 10 7.34 12.26 0.62
N MET A 11 6.66 12.77 1.64
CA MET A 11 5.35 12.26 2.07
C MET A 11 4.29 12.34 0.96
N GLY A 12 4.35 13.38 0.11
CA GLY A 12 3.44 13.53 -1.03
C GLY A 12 3.69 12.51 -2.16
N LYS A 13 4.93 12.03 -2.31
CA LYS A 13 5.33 11.13 -3.41
C LYS A 13 5.26 9.64 -3.06
N SER A 14 5.22 9.29 -1.77
CA SER A 14 5.53 7.94 -1.27
C SER A 14 4.37 6.92 -1.28
N SER A 15 3.25 7.15 -1.96
CA SER A 15 2.02 6.39 -1.65
C SER A 15 1.46 5.44 -2.72
N TRP A 16 2.12 5.24 -3.86
CA TRP A 16 1.53 4.40 -4.92
C TRP A 16 1.37 2.94 -4.51
N ILE A 17 2.40 2.34 -3.89
CA ILE A 17 2.34 0.95 -3.39
C ILE A 17 1.25 0.82 -2.30
N ARG A 18 1.15 1.80 -1.40
CA ARG A 18 0.13 1.79 -0.33
C ARG A 18 -1.29 1.89 -0.90
N LYS A 19 -1.50 2.78 -1.88
CA LYS A 19 -2.78 2.93 -2.57
C LYS A 19 -3.17 1.64 -3.30
N MET A 20 -2.22 0.97 -3.96
CA MET A 20 -2.47 -0.31 -4.62
C MET A 20 -2.85 -1.40 -3.61
N PHE A 21 -2.18 -1.45 -2.46
CA PHE A 21 -2.52 -2.40 -1.39
C PHE A 21 -3.92 -2.15 -0.81
N GLU A 22 -4.25 -0.89 -0.51
CA GLU A 22 -5.57 -0.50 -0.01
C GLU A 22 -6.68 -0.80 -1.04
N GLU A 23 -6.41 -0.56 -2.32
CA GLU A 23 -7.33 -0.90 -3.41
C GLU A 23 -7.50 -2.42 -3.56
N GLY A 24 -6.41 -3.19 -3.42
CA GLY A 24 -6.47 -4.65 -3.36
C GLY A 24 -7.38 -5.14 -2.22
N ALA A 25 -7.26 -4.54 -1.03
CA ALA A 25 -8.13 -4.85 0.10
C ALA A 25 -9.61 -4.51 -0.19
N ARG A 26 -9.89 -3.36 -0.82
CA ARG A 26 -11.24 -2.97 -1.25
C ARG A 26 -11.82 -3.97 -2.25
N LEU A 27 -11.05 -4.36 -3.27
CA LEU A 27 -11.48 -5.32 -4.29
C LEU A 27 -11.75 -6.72 -3.71
N LYS A 28 -10.95 -7.17 -2.72
CA LYS A 28 -11.16 -8.44 -2.02
C LYS A 28 -12.52 -8.48 -1.31
N GLN A 29 -12.99 -7.34 -0.77
CA GLN A 29 -14.32 -7.25 -0.14
C GLN A 29 -15.47 -7.34 -1.16
N ILE A 30 -15.28 -6.82 -2.37
CA ILE A 30 -16.31 -6.79 -3.42
C ILE A 30 -16.38 -8.10 -4.19
N HIS A 31 -15.22 -8.68 -4.51
CA HIS A 31 -15.13 -9.81 -5.44
C HIS A 31 -14.78 -11.15 -4.77
N GLY A 32 -14.32 -11.13 -3.52
CA GLY A 32 -13.76 -12.29 -2.82
C GLY A 32 -12.23 -12.30 -2.86
N ALA A 33 -11.62 -12.80 -1.78
CA ALA A 33 -10.16 -12.82 -1.63
C ALA A 33 -9.46 -13.75 -2.63
N ASP A 34 -10.15 -14.77 -3.11
CA ASP A 34 -9.73 -15.74 -4.12
C ASP A 34 -9.64 -15.14 -5.54
N LYS A 35 -10.27 -13.98 -5.78
CA LYS A 35 -10.37 -13.35 -7.11
C LYS A 35 -9.48 -12.13 -7.27
N VAL A 36 -8.67 -11.79 -6.26
CA VAL A 36 -7.82 -10.60 -6.27
C VAL A 36 -6.38 -10.98 -5.99
N PHE A 37 -5.55 -10.87 -7.03
CA PHE A 37 -4.13 -11.17 -6.98
C PHE A 37 -3.32 -9.91 -6.64
N ASP A 38 -3.08 -9.72 -5.36
CA ASP A 38 -2.40 -8.55 -4.82
C ASP A 38 -0.89 -8.80 -4.69
N PHE A 39 -0.12 -8.32 -5.66
CA PHE A 39 1.35 -8.37 -5.69
C PHE A 39 2.00 -7.03 -5.34
N SER A 40 1.30 -6.17 -4.59
CA SER A 40 1.76 -4.81 -4.30
C SER A 40 2.86 -4.74 -3.23
N LEU A 41 2.73 -5.53 -2.15
CA LEU A 41 3.68 -5.54 -1.03
C LEU A 41 4.71 -6.66 -1.16
N GLY A 42 5.97 -6.33 -0.87
CA GLY A 42 7.09 -7.26 -0.80
C GLY A 42 7.48 -7.66 0.63
N ASN A 43 6.56 -7.61 1.59
CA ASN A 43 6.84 -8.00 2.97
C ASN A 43 7.02 -9.52 3.08
N PRO A 44 7.99 -10.03 3.87
CA PRO A 44 8.09 -11.47 4.14
C PRO A 44 6.78 -12.02 4.71
N ASN A 45 6.35 -13.17 4.20
CA ASN A 45 5.12 -13.85 4.62
C ASN A 45 5.38 -15.23 5.24
N VAL A 46 6.65 -15.61 5.44
CA VAL A 46 7.06 -16.87 6.05
C VAL A 46 7.69 -16.61 7.43
N PRO A 47 7.46 -17.49 8.42
CA PRO A 47 8.19 -17.43 9.70
C PRO A 47 9.70 -17.58 9.50
N PRO A 48 10.53 -17.00 10.41
CA PRO A 48 11.97 -17.21 10.43
C PRO A 48 12.37 -18.65 10.81
#